data_AF-G9PQB0-F1
#
_entry.id   AF-G9PQB0-F1
#
_cell.length_a   1.000
_cell.length_b   1.000
_cell.length_c   1.000
_cell.angle_alpha   90.00
_cell.angle_beta   90.00
_cell.angle_gamma   90.00
#
_symmetry.space_group_name_H-M   'P 1'
#
loop_
_entity.id
_entity.type
_entity.pdbx_description
1 polymer ?
#
loop_
_entity_poly.entity_id
_entity_poly.type
_entity_poly.pdbx_seq_one_letter_code
_entity_poly.pdbx_strand_id
1 'polypeptide(L)'
;MSVFRKHDDGPVSTALEAQGLTWLAGAMADGGAHVVPVTSGPGWLEEPRLTTTGVTPAGAEAFGRALAVTHAAGAPAFGAA
;
A
#
# COMPACT_ATOMS: atom_id res chain seq x y z
N MET A 1 -17.92 -7.86 2.34
CA MET A 1 -16.83 -7.04 2.91
C MET A 1 -17.23 -5.58 2.77
N SER A 2 -17.06 -4.76 3.81
CA SER A 2 -17.33 -3.33 3.72
C SER A 2 -16.12 -2.60 3.12
N VAL A 3 -16.40 -1.54 2.37
CA VAL A 3 -15.38 -0.67 1.78
C VAL A 3 -15.26 0.62 2.59
N PHE A 4 -14.09 1.23 2.55
CA PHE A 4 -13.84 2.60 3.00
C PHE A 4 -13.60 3.47 1.77
N ARG A 5 -14.47 4.46 1.55
CA ARG A 5 -14.31 5.45 0.47
C ARG A 5 -13.65 6.70 1.03
N LYS A 6 -12.56 7.12 0.39
CA LYS A 6 -11.90 8.42 0.58
C LYS A 6 -12.32 9.34 -0.58
N HIS A 7 -12.33 10.64 -0.30
CA HIS A 7 -12.52 11.68 -1.31
C HIS A 7 -11.31 12.61 -1.28
N ASP A 8 -11.11 13.37 -2.35
CA ASP A 8 -10.03 14.34 -2.40
C ASP A 8 -10.09 15.32 -1.22
N ASP A 9 -8.99 15.43 -0.48
CA ASP A 9 -8.77 16.42 0.58
C ASP A 9 -7.87 17.58 0.10
N GLY A 10 -7.44 17.50 -1.16
CA GLY A 10 -6.65 18.45 -1.92
C GLY A 10 -6.58 18.01 -3.38
N PRO A 11 -6.12 18.87 -4.30
CA PRO A 11 -6.12 18.56 -5.73
C PRO A 11 -5.45 17.21 -6.01
N VAL A 12 -6.19 16.30 -6.64
CA VAL A 12 -5.73 14.96 -7.08
C VAL A 12 -5.19 14.03 -5.98
N SER A 13 -5.47 14.31 -4.71
CA SER A 13 -4.94 13.54 -3.57
C SER A 13 -5.29 12.05 -3.64
N THR A 14 -6.52 11.69 -3.95
CA THR A 14 -6.93 10.28 -4.11
C THR A 14 -6.32 9.61 -5.33
N ALA A 15 -6.11 10.35 -6.43
CA ALA A 15 -5.45 9.82 -7.61
C ALA A 15 -3.96 9.53 -7.35
N LEU A 16 -3.28 10.39 -6.58
CA LEU A 16 -1.89 10.16 -6.15
C LEU A 16 -1.78 8.97 -5.21
N GLU A 17 -2.66 8.86 -4.22
CA GLU A 17 -2.69 7.74 -3.29
C GLU A 17 -2.94 6.40 -4.02
N ALA A 18 -3.92 6.35 -4.92
CA ALA A 18 -4.20 5.14 -5.69
C ALA A 18 -3.01 4.69 -6.55
N GLN A 19 -2.28 5.63 -7.15
CA GLN A 19 -1.05 5.34 -7.89
C GLN A 19 0.05 4.80 -6.96
N GLY A 20 0.23 5.41 -5.78
CA GLY A 20 1.20 4.95 -4.79
C GLY A 20 0.91 3.53 -4.29
N LEU A 21 -0.35 3.23 -3.97
CA LEU A 21 -0.78 1.89 -3.56
C LEU A 21 -0.56 0.86 -4.68
N THR A 22 -0.90 1.21 -5.92
CA THR A 22 -0.68 0.34 -7.09
C THR A 22 0.81 0.04 -7.29
N TRP A 23 1.66 1.06 -7.15
CA TRP A 23 3.10 0.90 -7.29
C TRP A 23 3.70 0.03 -6.18
N LEU A 24 3.37 0.29 -4.91
CA LEU A 24 3.85 -0.50 -3.77
C LEU A 24 3.38 -1.96 -3.83
N ALA A 25 2.18 -2.21 -4.33
CA ALA A 25 1.64 -3.57 -4.48
C ALA A 25 2.48 -4.45 -5.43
N GLY A 26 3.27 -3.86 -6.33
CA GLY A 26 4.13 -4.60 -7.26
C GLY A 26 5.10 -5.55 -6.56
N ALA A 27 5.62 -5.18 -5.39
CA ALA A 27 6.56 -6.00 -4.63
C ALA A 27 5.90 -7.23 -3.96
N MET A 28 4.57 -7.28 -3.85
CA MET A 28 3.87 -8.37 -3.15
C MET A 28 4.12 -9.74 -3.80
N ALA A 29 4.28 -9.80 -5.12
CA ALA A 29 4.56 -11.04 -5.85
C ALA A 29 5.90 -11.68 -5.43
N ASP A 30 6.86 -10.85 -5.00
CA ASP A 30 8.19 -11.28 -4.56
C ASP A 30 8.29 -11.47 -3.04
N GLY A 31 7.17 -11.35 -2.32
CA GLY A 31 7.13 -11.45 -0.85
C GLY A 31 7.21 -10.11 -0.13
N GLY A 32 6.98 -9.00 -0.84
CA GLY A 32 6.83 -7.66 -0.27
C GLY A 32 5.64 -7.55 0.69
N ALA A 33 5.58 -6.42 1.39
CA ALA A 33 4.51 -6.15 2.35
C ALA A 33 3.14 -6.13 1.65
N HIS A 34 2.12 -6.67 2.30
CA HIS A 34 0.76 -6.63 1.77
C HIS A 34 0.26 -5.19 1.68
N VAL A 35 -0.13 -4.78 0.49
CA VAL A 35 -0.78 -3.50 0.20
C VAL A 35 -2.26 -3.75 -0.06
N VAL A 36 -3.12 -2.86 0.43
CA VAL A 36 -4.56 -2.95 0.21
C VAL A 36 -4.91 -2.80 -1.27
N PRO A 37 -5.84 -3.61 -1.81
CA PRO A 37 -6.31 -3.39 -3.16
C PRO A 37 -7.10 -2.08 -3.21
N VAL A 38 -6.93 -1.32 -4.29
CA VAL A 38 -7.57 -0.02 -4.50
C VAL A 38 -8.43 -0.05 -5.75
N THR A 39 -9.62 0.56 -5.67
CA THR A 39 -10.44 0.95 -6.84
C THR A 39 -10.63 2.45 -6.78
N SER A 40 -10.46 3.17 -7.88
CA SER A 40 -10.52 4.63 -7.88
C SER A 40 -11.26 5.21 -9.07
N GLY A 41 -11.64 6.48 -8.93
CA GLY A 41 -12.23 7.30 -9.97
C GLY A 41 -11.94 8.79 -9.72
N PRO A 42 -12.48 9.70 -10.53
CA PRO A 42 -12.24 11.13 -10.36
C PRO A 42 -12.66 11.63 -8.97
N GLY A 43 -11.70 12.04 -8.15
CA GLY A 43 -11.90 12.61 -6.82
C GLY A 43 -12.23 11.62 -5.70
N TRP A 44 -12.08 10.31 -5.93
CA TRP A 44 -12.33 9.30 -4.90
C TRP A 44 -11.50 8.01 -5.09
N LEU A 45 -11.29 7.30 -3.99
CA LEU A 45 -10.81 5.91 -4.00
C LEU A 45 -11.53 5.06 -2.96
N GLU A 46 -11.56 3.75 -3.16
CA GLU A 46 -12.12 2.74 -2.27
C GLU A 46 -11.10 1.66 -1.96
N GLU A 47 -11.06 1.25 -0.69
CA GLU A 47 -10.25 0.16 -0.16
C GLU A 47 -11.12 -0.75 0.72
N PRO A 48 -10.76 -2.03 0.90
CA PRO A 48 -11.37 -2.86 1.92
C PRO A 48 -11.16 -2.26 3.31
N ARG A 49 -12.19 -2.29 4.15
CA ARG A 49 -12.02 -1.95 5.56
C ARG A 49 -11.19 -3.03 6.25
N LEU A 50 -9.98 -2.67 6.68
CA LEU A 50 -9.14 -3.53 7.49
C LEU A 50 -9.62 -3.56 8.95
N THR A 51 -9.58 -4.75 9.55
CA THR A 51 -9.76 -4.93 11.00
C THR A 51 -8.40 -5.03 11.64
N THR A 52 -8.14 -4.19 12.64
CA THR A 52 -6.89 -4.26 13.40
C THR A 52 -6.87 -5.54 14.25
N THR A 53 -5.71 -6.16 14.34
CA THR A 53 -5.47 -7.33 15.19
C THR A 53 -4.38 -7.01 16.21
N GLY A 54 -4.19 -7.89 17.19
CA GLY A 54 -3.08 -7.77 18.15
C GLY A 54 -1.71 -7.86 17.46
N VAL A 55 -0.74 -7.11 17.98
CA VAL A 55 0.66 -7.20 17.58
C VAL A 55 1.28 -8.46 18.21
N THR A 56 2.04 -9.23 17.43
CA THR A 56 2.81 -10.37 17.93
C THR A 56 4.28 -10.22 17.51
N PRO A 57 5.24 -10.78 18.25
CA PRO A 57 6.65 -10.77 17.85
C PRO A 57 6.86 -11.40 16.47
N ALA A 58 6.23 -12.54 16.20
CA ALA A 58 6.31 -13.22 14.91
C ALA A 58 5.72 -12.38 13.77
N GLY A 59 4.60 -11.69 14.01
CA GLY A 59 3.99 -10.79 13.03
C GLY A 59 4.86 -9.58 12.71
N ALA A 60 5.50 -8.98 13.73
CA ALA A 60 6.44 -7.88 13.54
C ALA A 60 7.68 -8.32 12.74
N GLU A 61 8.24 -9.50 13.03
CA GLU A 61 9.38 -10.05 12.31
C GLU A 61 9.05 -10.37 10.85
N ALA A 62 7.88 -10.98 10.61
CA ALA A 62 7.38 -11.26 9.27
C ALA A 62 7.16 -9.97 8.46
N PHE A 63 6.57 -8.95 9.08
CA PHE A 63 6.37 -7.65 8.45
C PHE A 63 7.69 -6.97 8.11
N GLY A 64 8.69 -7.02 9.00
CA GLY A 64 10.03 -6.48 8.74
C GLY A 64 10.73 -7.13 7.54
N ARG A 65 10.65 -8.46 7.40
CA ARG A 65 11.16 -9.17 6.22
C ARG A 65 10.46 -8.71 4.93
N ALA A 66 9.14 -8.59 4.97
CA ALA A 66 8.36 -8.16 3.81
C ALA A 66 8.67 -6.69 3.42
N LEU A 67 8.91 -5.82 4.40
CA LEU A 67 9.35 -4.45 4.14
C LEU A 67 10.75 -4.40 3.49
N ALA A 68 11.67 -5.27 3.90
CA ALA A 68 12.99 -5.35 3.26
C ALA A 68 12.88 -5.71 1.77
N VAL A 69 12.01 -6.67 1.41
CA VAL A 69 11.70 -7.01 0.01
C VAL A 69 11.08 -5.82 -0.72
N THR A 70 10.14 -5.13 -0.08
CA THR A 70 9.48 -3.94 -0.65
C THR A 70 10.48 -2.84 -0.98
N HIS A 71 11.44 -2.58 -0.09
CA HIS A 71 12.51 -1.61 -0.36
C HIS A 71 13.47 -2.09 -1.45
N ALA A 72 13.80 -3.38 -1.48
CA ALA A 72 14.68 -3.97 -2.48
C ALA A 72 14.09 -3.95 -3.90
N ALA A 73 12.76 -3.89 -4.04
CA ALA A 73 12.10 -3.66 -5.33
C ALA A 73 12.51 -2.33 -5.99
N GLY A 74 12.99 -1.37 -5.18
CA GLY A 74 13.64 -0.15 -5.64
C GLY A 74 12.70 0.85 -6.32
N ALA A 75 13.30 1.90 -6.88
CA ALA A 75 12.62 2.93 -7.65
C ALA A 75 13.56 3.44 -8.75
N PRO A 76 13.04 3.82 -9.94
CA PRO A 76 13.86 4.32 -11.04
C PRO A 76 14.54 5.67 -10.74
N ALA A 77 13.98 6.43 -9.80
CA ALA A 77 14.50 7.63 -9.16
C ALA A 77 13.75 7.72 -7.81
N PHE A 78 14.25 8.21 -6.68
CA PHE A 78 15.35 9.11 -6.38
C PHE A 78 16.22 8.49 -5.27
N GLY A 79 17.54 8.39 -5.49
CA GLY A 79 18.51 7.71 -4.62
C GLY A 79 18.91 6.27 -5.02
N ALA A 80 18.77 5.91 -6.30
CA ALA A 80 18.94 4.54 -6.79
C ALA A 80 20.39 4.01 -6.66
N ALA A 81 20.52 2.70 -6.45
CA ALA A 81 21.71 1.96 -6.05
C ALA A 81 22.72 1.68 -7.18
#